data_AF-A0AAJ2FJJ2-F1
#
_entry.id   AF-A0AAJ2FJJ2-F1
#
_cell.length_a   1.000
_cell.length_b   1.000
_cell.length_c   1.000
_cell.angle_alpha   90.00
_cell.angle_beta   90.00
_cell.angle_gamma   90.00
#
_symmetry.space_group_name_H-M   'P 1'
#
loop_
_entity.id
_entity.type
_entity.pdbx_description
1 polymer ?
#
loop_
_entity_poly.entity_id
_entity_poly.type
_entity_poly.pdbx_seq_one_letter_code
_entity_poly.pdbx_strand_id
1 'polypeptide(L)' 'MAPQKGDQEAWTPRLAKGMETLVQHVTQGFKAMPPRGLCMDCSAEDYQAIIHWMSE' A
#
# COMPACT_ATOMS: atom_id res chain seq x y z
N MET A 1 -10.09 5.36 4.01
CA MET A 1 -10.14 3.96 4.48
C MET A 1 -9.17 3.11 3.69
N ALA A 2 -8.64 2.05 4.31
CA ALA A 2 -7.79 1.08 3.63
C ALA A 2 -8.64 0.28 2.60
N PRO A 3 -8.10 -0.01 1.40
CA PRO A 3 -8.80 -0.86 0.43
C PRO A 3 -8.88 -2.31 0.95
N GLN A 4 -9.97 -3.00 0.61
CA GLN A 4 -10.07 -4.45 0.86
C GLN A 4 -9.18 -5.21 -0.12
N LYS A 5 -8.76 -6.41 0.28
CA LYS A 5 -8.04 -7.31 -0.63
C LYS A 5 -8.93 -7.69 -1.81
N GLY A 6 -8.38 -7.68 -3.03
CA GLY A 6 -9.10 -8.08 -4.26
C GLY A 6 -10.17 -7.08 -4.72
N ASP A 7 -10.35 -5.96 -4.02
CA ASP A 7 -11.24 -4.88 -4.46
C ASP A 7 -10.59 -4.11 -5.62
N GLN A 8 -10.78 -4.64 -6.83
CA GLN A 8 -10.17 -4.07 -8.03
C GLN A 8 -10.58 -2.60 -8.25
N GLU A 9 -11.84 -2.24 -7.97
CA GLU A 9 -12.31 -0.86 -8.12
C GLU A 9 -11.58 0.10 -7.18
N ALA A 10 -11.27 -0.35 -5.96
CA ALA A 10 -10.44 0.42 -5.05
C ALA A 10 -8.95 0.42 -5.47
N TRP A 11 -8.41 -0.70 -5.95
CA TRP A 11 -6.98 -0.84 -6.25
C TRP A 11 -6.57 -0.17 -7.56
N THR A 12 -7.36 -0.21 -8.63
CA THR A 12 -7.03 0.39 -9.94
C THR A 12 -6.57 1.86 -9.84
N PRO A 13 -7.31 2.80 -9.23
CA PRO A 13 -6.87 4.20 -9.13
C PRO A 13 -5.67 4.41 -8.19
N ARG A 14 -5.37 3.43 -7.32
CA ARG A 14 -4.19 3.47 -6.43
C ARG A 14 -2.96 2.98 -7.18
N LEU A 15 -3.05 1.85 -7.87
CA LEU A 15 -1.98 1.31 -8.72
C LEU A 15 -1.59 2.29 -9.84
N ALA A 16 -2.55 3.05 -10.38
CA ALA A 16 -2.29 4.11 -11.36
C ALA A 16 -1.35 5.23 -10.85
N LYS A 17 -1.15 5.37 -9.54
CA LYS A 17 -0.18 6.32 -8.95
C LYS A 17 1.26 5.82 -9.03
N GLY A 18 1.47 4.55 -9.38
CA GLY A 18 2.77 3.90 -9.42
C GLY A 18 3.19 3.29 -8.07
N MET A 19 3.93 2.19 -8.14
CA MET A 19 4.33 1.41 -6.98
C MET A 19 5.20 2.20 -6.00
N GLU A 20 6.17 2.98 -6.51
CA GLU A 20 7.07 3.80 -5.68
C GLU A 20 6.29 4.77 -4.78
N THR A 21 5.28 5.44 -5.34
CA THR A 21 4.42 6.36 -4.58
C THR A 21 3.62 5.63 -3.51
N LEU A 22 3.12 4.42 -3.80
CA LEU A 22 2.39 3.62 -2.82
C LEU A 22 3.29 3.16 -1.67
N VAL A 23 4.51 2.71 -1.98
CA VAL A 23 5.51 2.33 -0.96
C VAL A 23 5.90 3.52 -0.10
N GLN A 24 6.09 4.70 -0.69
CA GLN A 24 6.36 5.92 0.05
C GLN A 24 5.20 6.26 1.00
N HIS A 25 3.95 6.20 0.53
CA HIS A 25 2.77 6.42 1.37
C HIS A 25 2.68 5.41 2.52
N VAL A 26 2.98 4.13 2.28
CA VAL A 26 3.04 3.11 3.35
C VAL A 26 4.13 3.45 4.35
N THR A 27 5.32 3.80 3.89
CA THR A 27 6.46 4.11 4.75
C THR A 27 6.23 5.34 5.61
N GLN A 28 5.73 6.43 5.03
CA GLN A 28 5.57 7.73 5.69
C GLN A 28 4.22 7.90 6.40
N GLY A 29 3.25 7.03 6.09
CA GLY A 29 1.85 7.23 6.44
C GLY A 29 1.15 8.11 5.41
N PHE A 30 -0.16 7.92 5.25
CA PHE A 30 -0.94 8.68 4.27
C PHE A 30 -2.39 8.84 4.72
N LYS A 31 -2.81 10.10 4.90
CA LYS A 31 -4.14 10.45 5.43
C LYS A 31 -4.40 9.75 6.77
N ALA A 32 -5.37 8.84 6.82
CA ALA A 32 -5.75 8.07 8.00
C ALA A 32 -4.90 6.80 8.21
N MET A 33 -3.93 6.52 7.33
CA MET A 33 -3.05 5.37 7.47
C MET A 33 -1.80 5.75 8.28
N PRO A 34 -1.51 5.06 9.39
CA PRO A 34 -0.31 5.29 10.16
C PRO A 34 0.95 4.93 9.37
N PRO A 35 2.11 5.53 9.70
CA PRO A 35 3.38 5.18 9.10
C PRO A 35 3.69 3.68 9.23
N ARG A 36 4.34 3.15 8.20
CA ARG A 36 4.79 1.75 8.07
C ARG A 36 3.70 0.69 8.15
N GLY A 37 2.41 1.08 8.08
CA GLY A 37 1.30 0.12 8.21
C GLY A 37 1.36 -0.71 9.50
N LEU A 38 1.96 -0.15 10.56
CA LEU A 38 2.25 -0.84 11.83
C LEU A 38 3.26 -2.00 11.75
N CYS A 39 3.95 -2.17 10.62
CA CYS A 39 5.06 -3.12 10.49
C CYS A 39 6.41 -2.39 10.58
N MET A 40 7.02 -2.39 11.76
CA MET A 40 8.31 -1.72 11.94
C MET A 40 9.47 -2.45 11.25
N ASP A 41 9.35 -3.77 11.07
CA ASP A 41 10.41 -4.61 10.50
C ASP A 41 10.31 -4.78 8.97
N CYS A 42 9.24 -4.31 8.34
CA CYS A 42 9.03 -4.46 6.90
C CYS A 42 9.96 -3.55 6.08
N SER A 43 10.57 -4.13 5.04
CA SER A 43 11.36 -3.42 4.04
C SER A 43 10.47 -2.76 2.96
N ALA A 44 11.09 -1.99 2.08
CA ALA A 44 10.41 -1.47 0.90
C ALA A 44 9.90 -2.60 -0.02
N GLU A 45 10.66 -3.69 -0.17
CA GLU A 45 10.24 -4.85 -0.95
C GLU A 45 9.02 -5.54 -0.32
N ASP A 46 8.97 -5.67 1.01
CA ASP A 46 7.83 -6.25 1.71
C ASP A 46 6.54 -5.45 1.44
N TYR A 47 6.63 -4.11 1.44
CA TYR A 47 5.49 -3.27 1.12
C TYR A 47 5.03 -3.46 -0.33
N GLN A 48 5.96 -3.58 -1.29
CA GLN A 48 5.61 -3.84 -2.68
C GLN A 48 4.89 -5.19 -2.83
N ALA A 49 5.42 -6.23 -2.20
CA ALA A 49 4.84 -7.57 -2.22
C ALA A 49 3.43 -7.59 -1.62
N ILE A 50 3.24 -6.92 -0.48
CA ILE A 50 1.93 -6.80 0.18
C ILE A 50 0.94 -5.99 -0.67
N ILE A 51 1.38 -4.88 -1.29
CA ILE A 51 0.53 -4.09 -2.17
C ILE A 51 0.04 -4.93 -3.35
N HIS A 52 0.94 -5.69 -3.97
CA HIS A 52 0.58 -6.63 -5.04
C HIS A 52 -0.42 -7.67 -4.57
N TRP A 53 -0.10 -8.40 -3.50
CA TRP A 53 -0.96 -9.45 -2.94
C TRP A 53 -2.34 -8.94 -2.49
N MET A 54 -2.44 -7.70 -2.04
CA MET A 54 -3.71 -7.08 -1.69
C MET A 54 -4.52 -6.65 -2.92
N SER A 55 -3.86 -6.34 -4.03
CA SER A 55 -4.47 -5.87 -5.27
C SER A 55 -4.90 -6.97 -6.24
N GLU A 56 -4.45 -8.20 -6.01
CA GLU A 56 -4.94 -9.44 -6.63
C GLU A 56 -6.36 -9.79 -6.17
#